data_AF-A0A7X2D9C4-F1
#
_entry.id   AF-A0A7X2D9C4-F1
#
_cell.length_a   1.000
_cell.length_b   1.000
_cell.length_c   1.000
_cell.angle_alpha   90.00
_cell.angle_beta   90.00
_cell.angle_gamma   90.00
#
_symmetry.space_group_name_H-M   'P 1'
#
loop_
_entity.id
_entity.type
_entity.pdbx_description
1 polymer ?
#
loop_
_entity_poly.entity_id
_entity_poly.type
_entity_poly.pdbx_seq_one_letter_code
_entity_poly.pdbx_strand_id
1 'polypeptide(L)' 'MAKVPDTPENLKKCICGGCPTHNQCMKDNMEGFFCAKGKSNCELTKNGCLCGACPLASDYRLDKMYYCEIGAAE' A
#
# COMPACT_ATOMS: atom_id res chain seq x y z
N MET A 1 10.97 -8.29 6.20
CA MET A 1 11.00 -7.04 5.42
C MET A 1 11.32 -5.89 6.36
N ALA A 2 11.67 -4.70 5.88
CA ALA A 2 11.87 -3.56 6.77
C ALA A 2 10.56 -2.79 6.98
N LYS A 3 10.37 -2.19 8.17
CA LYS A 3 9.31 -1.23 8.40
C LYS A 3 9.45 -0.04 7.46
N VAL A 4 8.38 0.31 6.75
CA VAL A 4 8.34 1.51 5.90
C VAL A 4 7.88 2.70 6.74
N PRO A 5 8.71 3.76 6.91
CA PRO A 5 8.31 4.92 7.68
C PRO A 5 7.32 5.79 6.91
N ASP A 6 6.31 6.33 7.60
CA ASP A 6 5.33 7.25 7.04
C ASP A 6 5.93 8.65 6.88
N THR A 7 6.69 8.84 5.80
CA THR A 7 7.34 10.12 5.46
C THR A 7 6.80 10.68 4.14
N PRO A 8 6.83 12.01 3.94
CA PRO A 8 6.40 12.62 2.68
C PRO A 8 7.23 12.13 1.48
N GLU A 9 8.50 11.78 1.68
CA GLU A 9 9.35 11.22 0.63
C GLU A 9 8.90 9.83 0.19
N ASN A 10 8.57 8.95 1.14
CA ASN A 10 8.05 7.62 0.81
C ASN A 10 6.63 7.70 0.24
N LEU A 11 5.78 8.59 0.75
CA LEU A 11 4.45 8.80 0.21
C LEU A 11 4.50 9.25 -1.26
N LYS A 12 5.45 10.10 -1.65
CA LYS A 12 5.66 10.50 -3.05
C LYS A 12 6.08 9.35 -3.97
N LYS A 13 6.77 8.34 -3.44
CA LYS A 13 7.15 7.12 -4.18
C LYS A 13 6.01 6.10 -4.26
N CYS A 14 4.98 6.23 -3.43
CA CYS A 14 3.89 5.28 -3.33
C CYS A 14 2.96 5.37 -4.55
N ILE A 15 2.70 4.23 -5.18
CA ILE A 15 1.79 4.12 -6.34
C ILE A 15 0.47 3.41 -6.00
N CYS A 16 0.17 3.20 -4.71
CA CYS A 16 -1.00 2.43 -4.28
C CYS A 16 -2.33 3.01 -4.77
N GLY A 17 -2.43 4.32 -5.00
CA GLY A 17 -3.66 4.95 -5.52
C GLY A 17 -4.02 4.55 -6.96
N GLY A 18 -3.08 3.98 -7.72
CA GLY A 18 -3.33 3.42 -9.06
C GLY A 18 -3.62 1.91 -9.06
N CYS A 19 -3.66 1.28 -7.89
CA CYS A 19 -3.85 -0.16 -7.77
C CYS A 19 -5.28 -0.57 -8.19
N PRO A 20 -5.48 -1.66 -8.98
CA PRO A 20 -6.81 -2.16 -9.31
C PRO A 20 -7.67 -2.53 -8.10
N THR A 21 -7.03 -2.92 -6.99
CA THR A 21 -7.69 -3.21 -5.71
C THR A 21 -8.06 -1.93 -4.93
N HIS A 22 -7.52 -0.75 -5.30
CA HIS A 22 -7.85 0.53 -4.66
C HIS A 22 -9.22 1.02 -5.12
N ASN A 23 -10.23 0.69 -4.32
CA ASN A 23 -11.64 0.94 -4.63
C ASN A 23 -12.09 2.35 -4.22
N GLN A 24 -13.36 2.67 -4.50
CA GLN A 24 -13.94 3.98 -4.18
C GLN A 24 -13.94 4.28 -2.68
N CYS A 25 -14.19 3.29 -1.81
CA CYS A 25 -14.16 3.49 -0.36
C CYS A 25 -12.79 3.96 0.13
N MET A 26 -11.70 3.36 -0.38
CA MET A 26 -10.34 3.80 -0.04
C MET A 26 -10.05 5.21 -0.57
N LYS A 27 -10.58 5.55 -1.76
CA LYS A 27 -10.43 6.90 -2.34
C LYS A 27 -11.15 7.96 -1.51
N ASP A 28 -12.40 7.69 -1.10
CA ASP A 28 -13.20 8.58 -0.26
C ASP A 28 -12.55 8.84 1.10
N ASN A 29 -11.97 7.80 1.70
CA ASN A 29 -11.26 7.90 2.98
C ASN A 29 -9.81 8.39 2.83
N MET A 30 -9.37 8.73 1.61
CA MET A 30 -7.98 9.07 1.26
C MET A 30 -6.97 8.04 1.78
N GLU A 31 -7.37 6.78 1.84
CA GLU A 31 -6.54 5.67 2.25
C GLU A 31 -5.53 5.31 1.15
N GLY A 32 -4.35 4.91 1.57
CA GLY A 32 -3.25 4.56 0.68
C GLY A 32 -1.99 4.33 1.48
N PHE A 33 -0.88 4.08 0.78
CA PHE A 33 0.42 3.91 1.43
C PHE A 33 0.40 2.85 2.55
N PHE A 34 -0.34 1.77 2.30
CA PHE A 34 -0.71 0.76 3.29
C PHE A 34 0.49 0.04 3.93
N CYS A 35 1.59 -0.10 3.20
CA CYS A 35 2.83 -0.68 3.73
C CYS A 35 3.46 0.13 4.88
N ALA A 36 3.13 1.42 5.00
CA ALA A 36 3.55 2.29 6.10
C ALA A 36 2.40 2.59 7.08
N LYS A 37 1.20 2.87 6.55
CA LYS A 37 0.05 3.36 7.34
C LYS A 37 -0.83 2.27 7.96
N GLY A 38 -0.74 1.03 7.47
CA GLY A 38 -1.60 -0.08 7.91
C GLY A 38 -2.66 -0.48 6.88
N LYS A 39 -3.49 -1.46 7.25
CA LYS A 39 -4.56 -1.99 6.40
C LYS A 39 -5.75 -1.03 6.30
N SER A 40 -6.55 -1.20 5.25
CA SER A 40 -7.83 -0.51 5.07
C SER A 40 -8.91 -1.15 5.93
N ASN A 41 -9.92 -0.36 6.32
CA ASN A 41 -11.16 -0.86 6.92
C ASN A 41 -12.29 -1.06 5.89
N CYS A 42 -12.06 -0.73 4.61
CA CYS A 42 -13.01 -0.95 3.53
C CYS A 42 -13.09 -2.43 3.14
N GLU A 43 -14.22 -2.83 2.55
CA GLU A 43 -14.34 -4.14 1.91
C GLU A 43 -13.36 -4.24 0.74
N LEU A 44 -12.59 -5.33 0.68
CA LEU A 44 -11.48 -5.52 -0.26
C LEU A 44 -11.82 -6.59 -1.30
N THR A 45 -11.75 -6.22 -2.58
CA THR A 45 -11.85 -7.16 -3.72
C THR A 45 -10.52 -7.21 -4.46
N LYS A 46 -9.87 -8.38 -4.49
CA LYS A 46 -8.54 -8.58 -5.07
C LYS A 46 -8.55 -8.57 -6.60
N ASN A 47 -8.65 -7.38 -7.19
CA ASN A 47 -8.59 -7.18 -8.65
C ASN A 47 -7.16 -7.08 -9.21
N GLY A 48 -6.14 -7.21 -8.36
CA GLY A 48 -4.71 -7.12 -8.69
C GLY A 48 -3.99 -6.06 -7.85
N CYS A 49 -2.68 -6.23 -7.62
CA CYS A 49 -1.85 -5.23 -6.92
C CYS A 49 -0.64 -4.77 -7.74
N LEU A 50 -0.33 -3.47 -7.65
CA LEU A 50 0.93 -2.88 -8.13
C LEU A 50 2.05 -2.90 -7.08
N CYS A 51 1.84 -3.60 -5.97
CA CYS A 51 2.74 -3.68 -4.83
C CYS A 51 4.17 -4.06 -5.25
N GLY A 52 4.32 -5.08 -6.10
CA GLY A 52 5.63 -5.54 -6.58
C GLY A 52 6.34 -4.59 -7.55
N ALA A 53 5.62 -3.65 -8.17
CA ALA A 53 6.19 -2.62 -9.03
C ALA A 53 6.43 -1.29 -8.28
N CYS A 54 6.04 -1.21 -7.00
CA CYS A 54 6.19 0.00 -6.20
C CYS A 54 7.68 0.21 -5.86
N PRO A 55 8.25 1.41 -6.04
CA PRO A 55 9.65 1.69 -5.67
C PRO A 55 9.96 1.36 -4.20
N LEU A 56 8.98 1.55 -3.31
CA LEU A 56 9.09 1.21 -1.90
C LEU A 56 9.28 -0.29 -1.66
N ALA A 57 8.74 -1.14 -2.53
CA ALA A 57 8.92 -2.58 -2.39
C ALA A 57 10.38 -2.98 -2.57
N SER A 58 11.06 -2.39 -3.57
CA SER A 58 12.49 -2.59 -3.80
C SER A 58 13.34 -1.94 -2.70
N ASP A 59 13.06 -0.67 -2.35
CA ASP A 59 13.82 0.09 -1.35
C ASP A 59 13.82 -0.60 0.04
N TYR A 60 12.67 -1.16 0.44
CA TYR A 60 12.48 -1.77 1.76
C TYR A 60 12.44 -3.29 1.75
N ARG A 61 12.74 -3.92 0.61
CA ARG A 61 12.73 -5.39 0.40
C ARG A 61 11.42 -6.02 0.88
N LEU A 62 10.31 -5.43 0.45
CA LEU A 62 8.97 -5.91 0.73
C LEU A 62 8.69 -7.17 -0.11
N ASP A 63 8.44 -8.30 0.53
CA ASP A 63 8.13 -9.57 -0.15
C ASP A 63 6.63 -9.87 -0.24
N LYS A 64 5.79 -9.07 0.45
CA LYS A 64 4.34 -9.26 0.48
C LYS A 64 3.64 -8.35 -0.53
N MET A 65 2.42 -8.76 -0.88
CA MET A 65 1.47 -7.95 -1.64
C MET A 65 0.23 -7.67 -0.78
N TYR A 66 -0.65 -6.82 -1.28
CA TYR A 66 -1.93 -6.50 -0.63
C TYR A 66 -1.78 -5.97 0.80
N TYR A 67 -0.84 -5.05 1.03
CA TYR A 67 -0.69 -4.34 2.31
C TYR A 67 -1.99 -3.66 2.79
N CYS A 68 -2.91 -3.34 1.86
CA CYS A 68 -4.27 -2.89 2.17
C CYS A 68 -5.12 -3.90 2.94
N GLU A 69 -4.81 -5.19 2.88
CA GLU A 69 -5.46 -6.27 3.62
C GLU A 69 -4.61 -6.72 4.82
N ILE A 70 -3.33 -6.99 4.60
CA ILE A 70 -2.47 -7.66 5.59
C ILE A 70 -1.93 -6.74 6.68
N GLY A 71 -1.95 -5.42 6.49
CA GLY A 71 -1.38 -4.45 7.43
C GLY A 71 0.00 -3.94 7.02
N ALA A 72 0.61 -3.09 7.84
CA ALA A 72 1.89 -2.45 7.55
C ALA A 72 3.05 -3.47 7.48
N ALA A 73 4.14 -3.09 6.82
CA ALA A 73 5.38 -3.86 6.81
C ALA A 73 6.08 -3.78 8.18
N GLU A 74 6.51 -4.93 8.70
CA GLU A 74 7.25 -5.08 9.96
C GLU A 74 8.47 -5.99 9.79
#